data_AF-A0A086AB59-F1
#
_entry.id   AF-A0A086AB59-F1
#
_cell.length_a   1.000
_cell.length_b   1.000
_cell.length_c   1.000
_cell.angle_alpha   90.00
_cell.angle_beta   90.00
_cell.angle_gamma   90.00
#
_symmetry.space_group_name_H-M   'P 1'
#
loop_
_entity.id
_entity.type
_entity.pdbx_description
1 polymer ?
#
loop_
_entity_poly.entity_id
_entity_poly.type
_entity_poly.pdbx_seq_one_letter_code
_entity_poly.pdbx_strand_id
1 'polypeptide(L)'
;MKSKIILTALLSLSLLSCAQEAPKVKHKKSTASSGNPMGNVKIVNVEDPICHMKNTEHTKDTAVYKNKTYGFCSVYCKDEFKKNPEKYAQK
;
A
#
# COMPACT_ATOMS: atom_id res chain seq x y z
N MET A 1 24.02 -49.40 26.58
CA MET A 1 22.96 -49.61 27.58
C MET A 1 23.54 -49.51 28.99
N LYS A 2 23.48 -48.33 29.65
CA LYS A 2 23.44 -48.07 31.13
C LYS A 2 23.19 -46.56 31.30
N SER A 3 21.96 -46.09 31.16
CA SER A 3 21.08 -45.64 32.25
C SER A 3 21.61 -44.47 33.11
N LYS A 4 21.09 -43.28 32.80
CA LYS A 4 20.53 -42.24 33.69
C LYS A 4 21.15 -42.01 35.09
N ILE A 5 21.82 -40.87 35.24
CA ILE A 5 21.95 -40.06 36.47
C ILE A 5 21.97 -38.60 35.94
N ILE A 6 20.87 -37.82 35.89
CA ILE A 6 20.02 -37.25 36.96
C ILE A 6 20.83 -36.40 37.94
N LEU A 7 20.81 -35.07 37.73
CA LEU A 7 21.02 -33.92 38.64
C LEU A 7 21.78 -32.85 37.84
N THR A 8 21.18 -31.81 37.27
CA THR A 8 20.74 -30.53 37.85
C THR A 8 20.81 -29.57 36.63
N ALA A 9 19.94 -28.61 36.33
CA ALA A 9 19.00 -27.86 37.12
C ALA A 9 17.83 -27.46 36.21
N LEU A 10 16.64 -27.94 36.56
CA LEU A 10 15.37 -27.35 36.17
C LEU A 10 15.16 -26.13 37.06
N LEU A 11 15.54 -24.94 36.60
CA LEU A 11 14.99 -23.70 37.15
C LEU A 11 15.29 -22.51 36.23
N SER A 12 14.41 -22.23 35.26
CA SER A 12 14.04 -20.84 34.92
C SER A 12 12.93 -20.76 33.87
N LEU A 13 11.79 -20.26 34.34
CA LEU A 13 10.80 -19.43 33.64
C LEU A 13 10.05 -20.03 32.45
N SER A 14 9.16 -20.97 32.75
CA SER A 14 7.90 -21.13 32.00
C SER A 14 6.93 -20.01 32.42
N LEU A 15 6.88 -18.90 31.68
CA LEU A 15 5.72 -17.99 31.59
C LEU A 15 5.96 -17.04 30.40
N LEU A 16 5.95 -17.55 29.18
CA LEU A 16 5.54 -16.75 28.02
C LEU A 16 4.35 -17.44 27.36
N SER A 17 3.27 -17.51 28.15
CA SER A 17 1.93 -17.66 27.63
C SER A 17 1.56 -16.35 26.93
N CYS A 18 1.53 -16.39 25.61
CA CYS A 18 0.59 -15.58 24.84
C CYS A 18 0.19 -16.42 23.63
N ALA A 19 -0.81 -17.26 23.86
CA ALA A 19 -1.71 -17.71 22.82
C ALA A 19 -2.39 -16.47 22.21
N GLN A 20 -2.07 -16.16 20.96
CA GLN A 20 -2.96 -15.46 20.05
C GLN A 20 -2.87 -16.14 18.68
N GLU A 21 -3.49 -17.32 18.60
CA GLU A 21 -4.13 -17.75 17.38
C GLU A 21 -5.28 -16.76 17.10
N ALA A 22 -5.02 -15.82 16.20
CA ALA A 22 -6.06 -15.05 15.54
C ALA A 22 -5.78 -15.13 14.03
N PRO A 23 -6.72 -15.64 13.21
CA PRO A 23 -6.53 -15.73 11.77
C PRO A 23 -6.64 -14.32 11.18
N LYS A 24 -5.50 -13.63 11.08
CA LYS A 24 -5.42 -12.40 10.30
C LYS A 24 -5.26 -12.83 8.85
N VAL A 25 -6.40 -13.04 8.20
CA VAL A 25 -6.59 -13.05 6.74
C VAL A 25 -5.41 -12.38 6.03
N LYS A 26 -4.73 -13.14 5.17
CA LYS A 26 -3.77 -12.63 4.20
C LYS A 26 -4.50 -11.62 3.31
N HIS A 27 -4.55 -10.36 3.74
CA HIS A 27 -4.75 -9.27 2.82
C HIS A 27 -3.53 -9.22 1.92
N LYS A 28 -3.62 -9.96 0.80
CA LYS A 28 -2.84 -9.72 -0.40
C LYS A 28 -3.28 -8.37 -0.98
N LYS A 29 -3.13 -7.28 -0.22
CA LYS A 29 -3.10 -5.93 -0.78
C LYS A 29 -1.63 -5.65 -0.99
N SER A 30 -1.17 -5.93 -2.21
CA SER A 30 -0.01 -5.28 -2.79
C SER A 30 -0.11 -3.77 -2.50
N THR A 31 0.53 -3.33 -1.43
CA THR A 31 0.63 -1.93 -1.03
C THR A 31 2.01 -1.46 -1.47
N ALA A 32 2.18 -1.42 -2.79
CA ALA A 32 3.09 -0.46 -3.40
C ALA A 32 2.28 0.81 -3.60
N SER A 33 2.30 1.71 -2.61
CA SER A 33 2.33 3.16 -2.84
C SER A 33 2.46 3.83 -1.48
N SER A 34 3.71 3.98 -1.06
CA SER A 34 4.10 4.91 -0.01
C SER A 34 3.74 6.32 -0.49
N GLY A 35 2.58 6.82 -0.07
CA GLY A 35 2.23 8.22 -0.21
C GLY A 35 3.18 9.05 0.64
N ASN A 36 4.12 9.74 0.00
CA ASN A 36 4.87 10.80 0.64
C ASN A 36 4.10 12.11 0.38
N PRO A 37 3.53 12.78 1.40
CA PRO A 37 2.82 14.03 1.20
C PRO A 37 3.84 15.17 1.25
N MET A 38 4.60 15.40 0.19
CA MET A 38 5.50 16.57 0.17
C MET A 38 5.81 17.10 -1.22
N GLY A 39 5.35 18.34 -1.45
CA GLY A 39 5.97 19.30 -2.34
C GLY A 39 5.56 19.21 -3.81
N ASN A 40 4.54 20.00 -4.19
CA ASN A 40 4.43 20.62 -5.52
C ASN A 40 4.68 19.70 -6.73
N VAL A 41 4.01 18.54 -6.76
CA VAL A 41 3.93 17.74 -7.97
C VAL A 41 3.05 18.50 -8.97
N LYS A 42 3.65 19.01 -10.05
CA LYS A 42 2.92 19.67 -11.14
C LYS A 42 2.01 18.64 -11.81
N ILE A 43 0.71 18.72 -11.52
CA ILE A 43 -0.31 17.91 -12.18
C ILE A 43 -0.59 18.53 -13.56
N VAL A 44 -0.57 17.70 -14.61
CA VAL A 44 -0.77 18.18 -15.99
C VAL A 44 -2.24 18.32 -16.37
N ASN A 45 -3.15 17.71 -15.61
CA ASN A 45 -4.59 17.77 -15.84
C ASN A 45 -5.28 18.70 -14.82
N VAL A 46 -6.23 19.50 -15.29
CA VAL A 46 -7.12 20.27 -14.41
C VAL A 46 -8.34 19.44 -14.02
N GLU A 47 -8.72 18.48 -14.87
CA GLU A 47 -9.88 17.62 -14.70
C GLU A 47 -9.46 16.15 -14.76
N ASP A 48 -10.12 15.32 -13.95
CA ASP A 48 -9.94 13.88 -13.95
C ASP A 48 -10.41 13.29 -15.30
N PRO A 49 -9.57 12.57 -16.04
CA PRO A 49 -9.93 12.05 -17.36
C PRO A 49 -10.91 10.86 -17.32
N ILE A 50 -11.22 10.33 -16.13
CA ILE A 50 -12.17 9.22 -15.94
C ILE A 50 -13.57 9.77 -15.64
N CYS A 51 -13.68 10.70 -14.71
CA CYS A 51 -14.97 11.18 -14.20
C CYS A 51 -15.29 12.65 -14.53
N HIS A 52 -14.34 13.37 -15.15
CA HIS A 52 -14.45 14.79 -15.50
C HIS A 52 -14.70 15.71 -14.30
N MET A 53 -14.37 15.26 -13.08
CA MET A 53 -14.36 16.14 -11.91
C MET A 53 -13.12 17.02 -11.93
N LYS A 54 -13.24 18.26 -11.44
CA LYS A 54 -12.07 19.11 -11.25
C LYS A 54 -11.13 18.50 -10.23
N ASN A 55 -9.89 18.30 -10.66
CA ASN A 55 -8.80 18.00 -9.75
C ASN A 55 -8.34 19.28 -9.07
N THR A 56 -7.92 19.12 -7.83
CA THR A 56 -7.19 20.17 -7.15
C THR A 56 -5.69 19.97 -7.39
N GLU A 57 -4.92 21.05 -7.38
CA GLU A 57 -3.46 20.98 -7.53
C GLU A 57 -2.79 20.15 -6.41
N HIS A 58 -3.54 19.85 -5.34
CA HIS A 58 -3.12 19.07 -4.18
C HIS A 58 -3.76 17.67 -4.12
N THR A 59 -4.13 17.13 -5.27
CA THR A 59 -4.70 15.78 -5.33
C THR A 59 -3.66 14.76 -4.87
N LYS A 60 -4.00 13.98 -3.83
CA LYS A 60 -3.10 12.95 -3.27
C LYS A 60 -2.94 11.74 -4.18
N ASP A 61 -3.97 11.45 -4.97
CA ASP A 61 -3.98 10.36 -5.93
C ASP A 61 -3.44 10.82 -7.29
N THR A 62 -2.17 10.55 -7.55
CA THR A 62 -1.51 10.84 -8.82
C THR A 62 -0.91 9.59 -9.45
N ALA A 63 -0.74 9.59 -10.77
CA ALA A 63 0.02 8.58 -11.50
C ALA A 63 0.89 9.24 -12.57
N VAL A 64 2.10 8.71 -12.76
CA VAL A 64 3.02 9.18 -13.80
C VAL A 64 2.81 8.35 -15.06
N TYR A 65 2.59 9.02 -16.19
CA TYR A 65 2.46 8.40 -17.50
C TYR A 65 3.12 9.27 -18.56
N LYS A 66 4.00 8.69 -19.39
CA LYS A 66 4.77 9.42 -20.42
C LYS A 66 5.48 10.67 -19.89
N ASN A 67 6.11 10.56 -18.72
CA ASN A 67 6.80 11.66 -18.02
C ASN A 67 5.88 12.82 -17.60
N LYS A 68 4.56 12.64 -17.64
CA LYS A 68 3.56 13.58 -17.16
C LYS A 68 2.91 13.02 -15.90
N THR A 69 2.65 13.87 -14.91
CA THR A 69 1.93 13.47 -13.70
C THR A 69 0.46 13.84 -13.82
N TYR A 70 -0.41 12.83 -13.83
CA TYR A 70 -1.86 12.98 -13.86
C TYR A 70 -2.41 12.89 -12.44
N GLY A 71 -3.36 13.77 -12.11
CA GLY A 71 -4.13 13.70 -10.87
C GLY A 71 -5.43 12.95 -11.09
N PHE A 72 -6.00 12.42 -10.01
CA PHE A 72 -7.28 11.71 -10.01
C PHE A 72 -8.08 12.05 -8.77
N CYS A 73 -9.38 12.27 -8.92
CA CYS A 73 -10.27 12.63 -7.82
C CYS A 73 -10.34 11.53 -6.73
N SER A 74 -10.00 10.30 -7.10
CA SER A 74 -10.05 9.13 -6.23
C SER A 74 -9.06 8.04 -6.66
N VAL A 75 -8.75 7.14 -5.74
CA VAL A 75 -7.99 5.90 -6.01
C VAL A 75 -8.62 5.10 -7.15
N TYR A 76 -9.95 5.07 -7.25
CA TYR A 76 -10.66 4.34 -8.31
C TYR A 76 -10.32 4.89 -9.70
N CYS A 77 -10.35 6.23 -9.87
CA CYS A 77 -10.04 6.86 -11.15
C CYS A 77 -8.56 6.64 -11.53
N LYS A 78 -7.66 6.68 -10.54
CA LYS A 78 -6.25 6.33 -10.74
C LYS A 78 -6.07 4.89 -11.23
N ASP A 79 -6.75 3.93 -10.59
CA ASP A 79 -6.65 2.52 -10.98
C ASP A 79 -7.25 2.28 -12.38
N GLU A 80 -8.36 2.93 -12.72
CA GLU A 80 -8.97 2.84 -14.04
C GLU A 80 -8.07 3.45 -15.14
N PHE A 81 -7.47 4.59 -14.84
CA PHE A 81 -6.46 5.19 -15.72
C PHE A 81 -5.28 4.24 -15.94
N LYS A 82 -4.80 3.56 -14.90
CA LYS A 82 -3.68 2.62 -15.03
C LYS A 82 -4.02 1.38 -15.87
N LYS A 83 -5.29 0.99 -15.98
CA LYS A 83 -5.71 -0.11 -16.87
C LYS A 83 -5.60 0.27 -18.34
N ASN A 84 -5.99 1.50 -18.70
CA ASN A 84 -6.02 1.96 -20.08
C ASN A 84 -5.51 3.41 -20.22
N PRO A 85 -4.24 3.69 -19.87
CA PRO A 85 -3.74 5.06 -19.80
C PRO A 85 -3.72 5.72 -21.19
N GLU A 86 -3.55 4.96 -22.26
CA GLU A 86 -3.59 5.48 -23.64
C GLU A 86 -4.95 6.07 -24.04
N LYS A 87 -6.04 5.54 -23.48
CA LYS A 87 -7.40 6.02 -23.76
C LYS A 87 -7.69 7.34 -23.07
N TYR A 88 -7.10 7.54 -21.90
CA TYR A 88 -7.43 8.66 -20.99
C TYR A 88 -6.33 9.72 -20.92
N ALA A 89 -5.10 9.40 -21.31
CA ALA A 89 -3.99 10.34 -21.35
C ALA A 89 -4.24 11.36 -22.47
N GLN A 90 -4.68 12.54 -22.08
CA GLN A 90 -4.74 13.68 -22.98
C GLN A 90 -3.32 14.09 -23.38
N LYS A 91 -3.12 14.31 -24.69
CA LYS A 91 -1.83 14.55 -25.35
C LYS A 91 -1.21 15.87 -24.92
#